data_AF-A0AA40A276-F1
#
_entry.id   AF-A0AA40A276-F1
#
_cell.length_a   1.000
_cell.length_b   1.000
_cell.length_c   1.000
_cell.angle_alpha   90.00
_cell.angle_beta   90.00
_cell.angle_gamma   90.00
#
_symmetry.space_group_name_H-M   'P 1'
#
loop_
_entity.id
_entity.type
_entity.pdbx_description
1 polymer ?
#
loop_
_entity_poly.entity_id
_entity_poly.type
_entity_poly.pdbx_seq_one_letter_code
_entity_poly.pdbx_strand_id
1 'polypeptide(L)'
;MAATAFKNDSAAGETAKPMAEDNTPMADANVNKPPLLTNMAEPKEPDQPPLPLTRKNLARLDALYGKPDTTTTTTTTTTTTTNSAYLFEHDSDRMTICTTKSEFQQQAYENGILDRTASHPPCRGDLGAVQEYLAQRRGSTQPSKRAHRAYCKAVSKSFNERRVSSLIESKIFKEYCDSDEQYDQSNSRAITRIPQQGFNYNLSDPQPDLLEGLKTEILPSPLHDHRLHDKCSLAFCHFAAEFKRTDGDFDQAVSQAAYGGAVLVNARDRALAQAKADTRNGTAAAALAIDRTAEETAVLTCVTDGQLVEVSAHYCEGGQYYQNLVAQGSLLSYPNRGRELIRNAQDYARKKAYELVALLGADLKEEEEEERDRDNPGSHDLLGHNRFLTYSIRRG
;
A
#
# COMPACT_ATOMS: atom_id res chain seq x y z
N MET A 1 67.92 3.37 -28.54
CA MET A 1 67.85 1.92 -28.78
C MET A 1 66.38 1.53 -28.84
N ALA A 2 65.93 1.00 -30.00
CA ALA A 2 64.63 0.35 -30.34
C ALA A 2 63.33 1.04 -29.83
N ALA A 3 62.42 1.63 -30.62
CA ALA A 3 61.87 1.40 -31.96
C ALA A 3 61.12 0.06 -32.14
N THR A 4 59.78 0.10 -32.06
CA THR A 4 58.89 -0.66 -32.94
C THR A 4 57.51 0.00 -32.99
N ALA A 5 57.07 0.26 -34.22
CA ALA A 5 55.77 0.75 -34.64
C ALA A 5 54.93 -0.41 -35.17
N PHE A 6 53.60 -0.30 -35.20
CA PHE A 6 52.77 -0.91 -36.24
C PHE A 6 51.49 -0.10 -36.47
N LYS A 7 51.35 0.39 -37.72
CA LYS A 7 50.10 0.79 -38.38
C LYS A 7 49.37 -0.46 -38.86
N ASN A 8 48.06 -0.38 -39.10
CA ASN A 8 47.50 -0.73 -40.41
C ASN A 8 46.03 -0.30 -40.58
N ASP A 9 45.75 0.05 -41.83
CA ASP A 9 44.56 0.67 -42.40
C ASP A 9 43.46 -0.33 -42.84
N SER A 10 42.23 0.19 -42.92
CA SER A 10 41.24 0.13 -44.04
C SER A 10 41.06 -1.13 -44.92
N ALA A 11 39.80 -1.56 -45.08
CA ALA A 11 39.05 -1.75 -46.35
C ALA A 11 37.82 -2.66 -46.08
N ALA A 12 36.57 -2.20 -46.27
CA ALA A 12 35.78 -2.20 -47.51
C ALA A 12 35.36 -3.60 -48.02
N GLY A 13 34.05 -3.83 -48.13
CA GLY A 13 33.45 -5.08 -48.63
C GLY A 13 31.93 -5.00 -48.73
N GLU A 14 31.47 -4.47 -49.85
CA GLU A 14 30.11 -4.24 -50.32
C GLU A 14 29.49 -5.55 -50.88
N THR A 15 28.17 -5.77 -50.76
CA THR A 15 27.34 -6.45 -51.79
C THR A 15 25.85 -6.36 -51.45
N ALA A 16 25.05 -6.17 -52.49
CA ALA A 16 23.62 -5.87 -52.46
C ALA A 16 22.81 -6.89 -53.29
N LYS A 17 21.48 -6.88 -53.07
CA LYS A 17 20.35 -7.25 -53.96
C LYS A 17 20.00 -8.76 -54.18
N PRO A 18 18.81 -9.11 -54.73
CA PRO A 18 17.43 -8.57 -54.54
C PRO A 18 16.26 -9.63 -54.58
N MET A 19 15.03 -9.14 -54.29
CA MET A 19 13.68 -9.44 -54.86
C MET A 19 13.18 -10.87 -55.21
N ALA A 20 11.97 -11.17 -54.70
CA ALA A 20 10.80 -11.77 -55.39
C ALA A 20 9.57 -11.56 -54.46
N GLU A 21 8.66 -10.61 -54.69
CA GLU A 21 7.45 -10.69 -55.54
C GLU A 21 6.81 -12.08 -55.64
N ASP A 22 5.68 -12.27 -54.95
CA ASP A 22 4.59 -13.09 -55.45
C ASP A 22 3.24 -12.44 -55.10
N ASN A 23 2.37 -12.36 -56.09
CA ASN A 23 1.12 -11.62 -56.10
C ASN A 23 -0.05 -12.57 -56.36
N THR A 24 -1.22 -12.19 -55.82
CA THR A 24 -2.61 -12.52 -56.24
C THR A 24 -3.19 -13.93 -55.98
N PRO A 25 -4.54 -14.10 -55.98
CA PRO A 25 -5.64 -13.17 -55.62
C PRO A 25 -6.82 -13.79 -54.79
N MET A 26 -7.62 -12.89 -54.23
CA MET A 26 -9.08 -12.88 -53.95
C MET A 26 -9.86 -14.16 -53.55
N ALA A 27 -10.60 -14.05 -52.44
CA ALA A 27 -12.04 -14.38 -52.40
C ALA A 27 -12.75 -13.66 -51.23
N ASP A 28 -13.96 -13.20 -51.53
CA ASP A 28 -14.87 -12.37 -50.75
C ASP A 28 -15.53 -13.03 -49.53
N ALA A 29 -16.15 -12.12 -48.74
CA ALA A 29 -17.29 -12.32 -47.84
C ALA A 29 -16.98 -12.81 -46.41
N ASN A 30 -17.15 -11.94 -45.41
CA ASN A 30 -18.44 -11.81 -44.73
C ASN A 30 -18.36 -10.71 -43.66
N VAL A 31 -19.22 -9.70 -43.78
CA VAL A 31 -19.37 -8.59 -42.84
C VAL A 31 -20.09 -9.10 -41.60
N ASN A 32 -19.35 -9.37 -40.53
CA ASN A 32 -19.92 -9.59 -39.21
C ASN A 32 -19.66 -8.33 -38.35
N LYS A 33 -20.68 -7.48 -38.30
CA LYS A 33 -20.78 -6.33 -37.39
C LYS A 33 -20.67 -6.86 -35.94
N PRO A 34 -19.76 -6.37 -35.09
CA PRO A 34 -19.79 -6.71 -33.67
C PRO A 34 -21.08 -6.15 -33.04
N PRO A 35 -21.74 -6.90 -32.15
CA PRO A 35 -22.95 -6.44 -31.50
C PRO A 35 -22.65 -5.24 -30.60
N LEU A 36 -23.57 -4.27 -30.65
CA LEU A 36 -23.65 -3.12 -29.78
C LEU A 36 -23.49 -3.53 -28.32
N LEU A 37 -22.55 -2.88 -27.63
CA LEU A 37 -22.38 -2.90 -26.19
C LEU A 37 -23.75 -2.61 -25.53
N THR A 38 -24.37 -3.66 -25.02
CA THR A 38 -25.47 -3.56 -24.07
C THR A 38 -24.94 -2.81 -22.85
N ASN A 39 -25.61 -1.71 -22.48
CA ASN A 39 -25.35 -0.96 -21.25
C ASN A 39 -25.35 -1.92 -20.06
N MET A 40 -24.16 -2.36 -19.64
CA MET A 40 -23.99 -3.02 -18.35
C MET A 40 -24.18 -1.93 -17.31
N ALA A 41 -25.29 -2.03 -16.58
CA ALA A 41 -25.53 -1.20 -15.42
C ALA A 41 -24.29 -1.32 -14.51
N GLU A 42 -23.70 -0.18 -14.17
CA GLU A 42 -22.67 -0.08 -13.14
C GLU A 42 -23.15 -0.85 -11.91
N PRO A 43 -22.36 -1.81 -11.38
CA PRO A 43 -22.71 -2.44 -10.12
C PRO A 43 -22.78 -1.35 -9.05
N LYS A 44 -23.96 -1.18 -8.46
CA LYS A 44 -24.15 -0.30 -7.31
C LYS A 44 -23.16 -0.70 -6.23
N GLU A 45 -22.26 0.22 -5.89
CA GLU A 45 -21.35 0.13 -4.75
C GLU A 45 -22.17 -0.36 -3.53
N PRO A 46 -21.74 -1.40 -2.81
CA PRO A 46 -22.51 -1.86 -1.66
C PRO A 46 -22.59 -0.71 -0.65
N ASP A 47 -23.81 -0.31 -0.31
CA ASP A 47 -24.12 0.69 0.72
C ASP A 47 -23.52 0.22 2.07
N GLN A 48 -22.25 0.54 2.30
CA GLN A 48 -21.69 0.49 3.63
C GLN A 48 -22.34 1.62 4.42
N PRO A 49 -22.87 1.35 5.63
CA PRO A 49 -23.31 2.43 6.48
C PRO A 49 -22.11 3.36 6.68
N PRO A 50 -22.26 4.68 6.41
CA PRO A 50 -21.17 5.62 6.59
C PRO A 50 -20.62 5.47 8.00
N LEU A 51 -19.29 5.42 8.14
CA LEU A 51 -18.64 5.33 9.44
C LEU A 51 -19.25 6.41 10.35
N PRO A 52 -19.66 6.06 11.59
CA PRO A 52 -20.29 7.01 12.48
C PRO A 52 -19.32 8.18 12.67
N LEU A 53 -19.74 9.36 12.18
CA LEU A 53 -18.95 10.57 12.35
C LEU A 53 -18.70 10.77 13.84
N THR A 54 -17.46 11.11 14.20
CA THR A 54 -17.16 11.53 15.58
C THR A 54 -18.14 12.64 15.97
N ARG A 55 -18.50 12.79 17.25
CA ARG A 55 -19.43 13.87 17.66
C ARG A 55 -19.00 15.25 17.16
N LYS A 56 -17.69 15.50 17.03
CA LYS A 56 -17.13 16.72 16.45
C LYS A 56 -17.38 16.80 14.93
N ASN A 57 -17.12 15.72 14.20
CA ASN A 57 -17.35 15.67 12.75
C ASN A 57 -18.84 15.74 12.43
N LEU A 58 -19.70 15.11 13.26
CA LEU A 58 -21.15 15.21 13.16
C LEU A 58 -21.61 16.64 13.44
N ALA A 59 -21.13 17.28 14.50
CA ALA A 59 -21.46 18.69 14.79
C ALA A 59 -20.99 19.65 13.68
N ARG A 60 -19.86 19.37 13.02
CA ARG A 60 -19.37 20.15 11.87
C ARG A 60 -20.21 19.90 10.61
N LEU A 61 -20.61 18.66 10.37
CA LEU A 61 -21.49 18.29 9.28
C LEU A 61 -22.88 18.92 9.48
N ASP A 62 -23.41 18.87 10.70
CA ASP A 62 -24.66 19.53 11.09
C ASP A 62 -24.56 21.06 10.95
N ALA A 63 -23.42 21.68 11.25
CA ALA A 63 -23.20 23.11 11.02
C ALA A 63 -23.12 23.49 9.52
N LEU A 64 -22.79 22.53 8.65
CA LEU A 64 -22.75 22.71 7.21
C LEU A 64 -24.11 22.49 6.53
N TYR A 65 -24.95 21.61 7.09
CA TYR A 65 -26.19 21.16 6.44
C TYR A 65 -27.47 21.38 7.26
N GLY A 66 -27.40 21.88 8.50
CA GLY A 66 -28.56 22.25 9.33
C GLY A 66 -28.51 23.71 9.73
N LYS A 67 -29.56 24.53 9.66
CA LYS A 67 -30.96 24.43 9.19
C LYS A 67 -31.19 25.61 8.23
N PRO A 68 -32.11 25.54 7.25
CA PRO A 68 -32.59 26.74 6.59
C PRO A 68 -33.26 27.63 7.65
N ASP A 69 -32.67 28.81 7.89
CA ASP A 69 -33.26 29.81 8.76
C ASP A 69 -34.67 30.11 8.25
N THR A 70 -35.64 29.73 9.08
CA THR A 70 -37.06 29.99 8.83
C THR A 70 -37.32 31.43 9.26
N THR A 71 -36.84 32.39 8.48
CA THR A 71 -37.27 33.79 8.57
C THR A 71 -37.79 34.25 7.21
N THR A 72 -39.11 34.26 7.17
CA THR A 72 -40.00 34.77 6.13
C THR A 72 -39.55 36.12 5.55
N THR A 73 -39.47 36.25 4.22
CA THR A 73 -40.19 37.26 3.40
C THR A 73 -39.98 37.01 1.88
N THR A 74 -40.99 36.39 1.27
CA THR A 74 -41.70 36.80 0.03
C THR A 74 -40.94 36.95 -1.31
N THR A 75 -41.16 35.95 -2.17
CA THR A 75 -41.40 35.99 -3.64
C THR A 75 -40.21 36.36 -4.54
N THR A 76 -39.71 35.46 -5.40
CA THR A 76 -40.30 35.21 -6.73
C THR A 76 -39.76 33.91 -7.36
N THR A 77 -40.70 33.05 -7.77
CA THR A 77 -40.74 32.17 -8.96
C THR A 77 -39.42 31.66 -9.55
N THR A 78 -39.16 30.34 -9.51
CA THR A 78 -39.26 29.45 -10.69
C THR A 78 -38.92 27.97 -10.37
N THR A 79 -39.69 27.10 -11.02
CA THR A 79 -39.39 25.71 -11.46
C THR A 79 -39.14 24.61 -10.44
N THR A 80 -40.20 23.83 -10.24
CA THR A 80 -40.21 22.40 -9.92
C THR A 80 -39.40 21.62 -10.96
N THR A 81 -38.22 21.12 -10.57
CA THR A 81 -37.57 20.00 -11.26
C THR A 81 -37.06 19.03 -10.20
N THR A 82 -37.65 17.85 -10.20
CA THR A 82 -37.30 16.69 -9.37
C THR A 82 -35.87 16.25 -9.71
N ASN A 83 -34.87 16.78 -9.00
CA ASN A 83 -33.48 16.37 -9.15
C ASN A 83 -33.12 15.31 -8.10
N SER A 84 -33.39 14.06 -8.44
CA SER A 84 -32.57 12.92 -8.03
C SER A 84 -31.31 12.94 -8.89
N ALA A 85 -30.29 13.67 -8.45
CA ALA A 85 -28.98 13.68 -9.09
C ALA A 85 -27.90 13.68 -8.01
N TYR A 86 -26.97 12.74 -8.16
CA TYR A 86 -25.76 12.58 -7.39
C TYR A 86 -25.04 13.94 -7.22
N LEU A 87 -25.04 14.46 -5.99
CA LEU A 87 -24.27 15.62 -5.56
C LEU A 87 -22.81 15.18 -5.33
N PHE A 88 -22.08 14.98 -6.42
CA PHE A 88 -20.63 15.20 -6.48
C PHE A 88 -20.39 16.50 -7.23
N GLU A 89 -20.96 17.61 -6.73
CA GLU A 89 -20.39 18.91 -7.04
C GLU A 89 -19.07 18.98 -6.27
N HIS A 90 -17.97 18.87 -7.00
CA HIS A 90 -16.64 19.24 -6.51
C HIS A 90 -16.71 20.71 -6.05
N ASP A 91 -16.85 20.91 -4.75
CA ASP A 91 -16.67 22.18 -4.06
C ASP A 91 -15.20 22.62 -4.22
N SER A 92 -14.89 23.20 -5.39
CA SER A 92 -13.54 23.42 -5.90
C SER A 92 -12.76 24.54 -5.20
N ASP A 93 -13.33 25.17 -4.17
CA ASP A 93 -12.74 26.32 -3.49
C ASP A 93 -12.36 26.06 -2.02
N ARG A 94 -12.54 24.84 -1.50
CA ARG A 94 -12.02 24.51 -0.17
C ARG A 94 -10.53 24.18 -0.23
N MET A 95 -9.70 25.13 0.21
CA MET A 95 -8.26 24.90 0.41
C MET A 95 -8.04 23.70 1.34
N THR A 96 -7.51 22.62 0.79
CA THR A 96 -7.05 21.47 1.58
C THR A 96 -5.75 21.82 2.30
N ILE A 97 -5.60 21.32 3.52
CA ILE A 97 -4.39 21.48 4.32
C ILE A 97 -3.37 20.44 3.86
N CYS A 98 -2.25 20.91 3.34
CA CYS A 98 -1.14 20.04 2.94
C CYS A 98 -0.48 19.40 4.17
N THR A 99 -0.05 18.15 4.05
CA THR A 99 0.69 17.39 5.07
C THR A 99 1.95 18.09 5.61
N THR A 100 2.50 19.05 4.86
CA THR A 100 3.69 19.84 5.25
C THR A 100 3.36 21.09 6.06
N LYS A 101 2.08 21.47 6.18
CA LYS A 101 1.62 22.64 6.92
C LYS A 101 1.61 22.36 8.42
N SER A 102 1.85 23.39 9.23
CA SER A 102 1.82 23.29 10.69
C SER A 102 0.44 22.95 11.24
N GLU A 103 -0.64 23.32 10.54
CA GLU A 103 -2.01 23.04 10.94
C GLU A 103 -2.42 21.57 10.68
N PHE A 104 -1.64 20.82 9.90
CA PHE A 104 -1.96 19.46 9.49
C PHE A 104 -2.21 18.52 10.67
N GLN A 105 -1.29 18.49 11.64
CA GLN A 105 -1.37 17.57 12.78
C GLN A 105 -2.63 17.80 13.60
N GLN A 106 -2.96 19.08 13.86
CA GLN A 106 -4.17 19.45 14.59
C GLN A 106 -5.44 19.05 13.80
N GLN A 107 -5.47 19.30 12.50
CA GLN A 107 -6.62 18.91 11.66
C GLN A 107 -6.78 17.38 11.59
N ALA A 108 -5.68 16.63 11.43
CA ALA A 108 -5.68 15.18 11.43
C ALA A 108 -6.23 14.61 12.74
N TYR A 109 -5.78 15.16 13.88
CA TYR A 109 -6.28 14.79 15.19
C TYR A 109 -7.79 15.06 15.35
N GLU A 110 -8.25 16.24 14.93
CA GLU A 110 -9.68 16.60 14.97
C GLU A 110 -10.55 15.70 14.09
N ASN A 111 -9.99 15.24 12.97
CA ASN A 111 -10.64 14.32 12.06
C ASN A 111 -10.73 12.88 12.60
N GLY A 112 -10.02 12.57 13.70
CA GLY A 112 -10.04 11.26 14.36
C GLY A 112 -8.80 10.40 14.13
N ILE A 113 -7.70 10.96 13.62
CA ILE A 113 -6.39 10.30 13.51
C ILE A 113 -5.62 10.61 14.78
N LEU A 114 -5.60 9.65 15.71
CA LEU A 114 -5.05 9.86 17.04
C LEU A 114 -3.53 9.75 17.02
N ASP A 115 -2.88 10.64 17.78
CA ASP A 115 -1.46 10.50 18.07
C ASP A 115 -1.19 9.30 18.99
N ARG A 116 0.08 9.01 19.25
CA ARG A 116 0.52 7.89 20.09
C ARG A 116 0.06 7.97 21.53
N THR A 117 -0.08 9.18 22.06
CA THR A 117 -0.45 9.41 23.47
C THR A 117 -1.96 9.25 23.69
N ALA A 118 -2.75 9.58 22.67
CA ALA A 118 -4.18 9.40 22.63
C ALA A 118 -4.59 8.00 22.15
N SER A 119 -3.66 7.25 21.53
CA SER A 119 -3.90 5.89 21.06
C SER A 119 -3.86 4.88 22.22
N HIS A 120 -4.72 3.88 22.15
CA HIS A 120 -4.64 2.67 23.00
C HIS A 120 -4.22 1.47 22.14
N PRO A 121 -3.98 0.28 22.70
CA PRO A 121 -3.94 -0.97 21.94
C PRO A 121 -5.33 -1.36 21.42
N PRO A 122 -5.45 -2.13 20.32
CA PRO A 122 -6.75 -2.51 19.81
C PRO A 122 -7.44 -3.47 20.80
N CYS A 123 -8.77 -3.35 20.93
CA CYS A 123 -9.53 -4.27 21.78
C CYS A 123 -9.47 -5.73 21.30
N ARG A 124 -9.18 -5.92 20.00
CA ARG A 124 -9.04 -7.22 19.34
C ARG A 124 -7.81 -7.21 18.43
N GLY A 125 -7.09 -8.32 18.38
CA GLY A 125 -5.83 -8.42 17.64
C GLY A 125 -4.62 -8.47 18.57
N ASP A 126 -3.56 -9.12 18.10
CA ASP A 126 -2.36 -9.37 18.89
C ASP A 126 -1.21 -8.46 18.45
N LEU A 127 -1.15 -7.25 19.03
CA LEU A 127 0.04 -6.40 18.88
C LEU A 127 1.32 -7.10 19.37
N GLY A 128 1.19 -8.03 20.33
CA GLY A 128 2.31 -8.83 20.82
C GLY A 128 2.89 -9.72 19.72
N ALA A 129 2.06 -10.36 18.90
CA ALA A 129 2.51 -11.14 17.75
C ALA A 129 3.23 -10.27 16.71
N VAL A 130 2.76 -9.03 16.47
CA VAL A 130 3.46 -8.07 15.60
C VAL A 130 4.82 -7.72 16.20
N GLN A 131 4.87 -7.36 17.48
CA GLN A 131 6.11 -7.03 18.19
C GLN A 131 7.11 -8.19 18.17
N GLU A 132 6.64 -9.41 18.42
CA GLU A 132 7.45 -10.62 18.38
C GLU A 132 8.03 -10.84 16.99
N TYR A 133 7.20 -10.75 15.93
CA TYR A 133 7.65 -10.86 14.54
C TYR A 133 8.72 -9.82 14.20
N LEU A 134 8.49 -8.56 14.58
CA LEU A 134 9.44 -7.47 14.34
C LEU A 134 10.76 -7.65 15.10
N ALA A 135 10.72 -8.28 16.28
CA ALA A 135 11.91 -8.56 17.10
C ALA A 135 12.74 -9.77 16.61
N GLN A 136 12.21 -10.57 15.68
CA GLN A 136 12.89 -11.77 15.20
C GLN A 136 14.26 -11.45 14.60
N ARG A 137 15.24 -12.29 14.94
CA ARG A 137 16.56 -12.24 14.32
C ARG A 137 16.45 -12.74 12.88
N ARG A 138 17.01 -11.98 11.95
CA ARG A 138 17.07 -12.38 10.55
C ARG A 138 18.30 -13.23 10.27
N GLY A 139 18.14 -14.26 9.43
CA GLY A 139 19.26 -14.99 8.83
C GLY A 139 19.98 -14.19 7.73
N SER A 140 19.35 -13.15 7.19
CA SER A 140 19.95 -12.30 6.15
C SER A 140 21.25 -11.67 6.63
N THR A 141 22.29 -11.75 5.81
CA THR A 141 23.63 -11.26 6.17
C THR A 141 23.61 -9.77 6.52
N GLN A 142 24.19 -9.44 7.66
CA GLN A 142 24.41 -8.05 8.06
C GLN A 142 25.40 -7.38 7.10
N PRO A 143 25.24 -6.06 6.83
CA PRO A 143 26.26 -5.33 6.10
C PRO A 143 27.59 -5.43 6.85
N SER A 144 28.71 -5.48 6.11
CA SER A 144 30.03 -5.47 6.75
C SER A 144 30.21 -4.25 7.67
N LYS A 145 31.02 -4.38 8.74
CA LYS A 145 31.37 -3.24 9.62
C LYS A 145 31.85 -2.01 8.83
N ARG A 146 32.56 -2.23 7.71
CA ARG A 146 33.04 -1.16 6.83
C ARG A 146 31.87 -0.47 6.11
N ALA A 147 30.95 -1.23 5.53
CA ALA A 147 29.77 -0.69 4.86
C ALA A 147 28.85 0.05 5.85
N HIS A 148 28.65 -0.51 7.05
CA HIS A 148 27.89 0.14 8.12
C HIS A 148 28.54 1.45 8.58
N ARG A 149 29.86 1.47 8.83
CA ARG A 149 30.58 2.71 9.17
C ARG A 149 30.47 3.75 8.04
N ALA A 150 30.51 3.33 6.78
CA ALA A 150 30.34 4.22 5.64
C ALA A 150 28.92 4.81 5.60
N TYR A 151 27.90 4.01 5.89
CA TYR A 151 26.52 4.48 6.05
C TYR A 151 26.41 5.52 7.17
N CYS A 152 26.91 5.23 8.38
CA CYS A 152 26.84 6.19 9.49
C CYS A 152 27.52 7.52 9.17
N LYS A 153 28.68 7.46 8.50
CA LYS A 153 29.40 8.67 8.04
C LYS A 153 28.66 9.41 6.93
N ALA A 154 27.92 8.71 6.09
CA ALA A 154 27.13 9.32 5.02
C ALA A 154 25.92 10.04 5.60
N VAL A 155 25.17 9.39 6.50
CA VAL A 155 24.00 9.98 7.18
C VAL A 155 24.39 11.22 7.96
N SER A 156 25.49 11.19 8.74
CA SER A 156 25.94 12.37 9.51
C SER A 156 26.41 13.55 8.66
N LYS A 157 26.63 13.34 7.35
CA LYS A 157 27.02 14.37 6.39
C LYS A 157 25.89 14.78 5.44
N SER A 158 24.70 14.20 5.60
CA SER A 158 23.56 14.54 4.76
C SER A 158 22.97 15.87 5.22
N PHE A 159 22.90 16.84 4.29
CA PHE A 159 22.38 18.18 4.56
C PHE A 159 20.91 18.37 4.15
N ASN A 160 20.31 17.37 3.48
CA ASN A 160 18.92 17.43 3.02
C ASN A 160 18.25 16.05 3.09
N GLU A 161 16.91 16.07 3.11
CA GLU A 161 16.06 14.89 3.24
C GLU A 161 16.30 13.92 2.08
N ARG A 162 16.32 14.42 0.83
CA ARG A 162 16.55 13.61 -0.37
C ARG A 162 17.81 12.73 -0.27
N ARG A 163 18.90 13.25 0.31
CA ARG A 163 20.12 12.46 0.48
C ARG A 163 19.96 11.36 1.53
N VAL A 164 19.22 11.64 2.61
CA VAL A 164 18.90 10.65 3.63
C VAL A 164 17.99 9.57 3.06
N SER A 165 16.91 9.92 2.35
CA SER A 165 16.00 8.99 1.67
C SER A 165 16.76 8.04 0.74
N SER A 166 17.61 8.57 -0.14
CA SER A 166 18.41 7.75 -1.07
C SER A 166 19.38 6.79 -0.35
N LEU A 167 19.93 7.16 0.81
CA LEU A 167 20.77 6.27 1.61
C LEU A 167 19.95 5.17 2.29
N ILE A 168 18.77 5.51 2.78
CA ILE A 168 17.86 4.59 3.46
C ILE A 168 17.33 3.56 2.47
N GLU A 169 16.78 4.00 1.34
CA GLU A 169 16.30 3.14 0.25
C GLU A 169 17.38 2.15 -0.20
N SER A 170 18.58 2.65 -0.55
CA SER A 170 19.62 1.82 -1.19
C SER A 170 20.48 0.98 -0.23
N LYS A 171 20.37 1.14 1.09
CA LYS A 171 21.25 0.44 2.08
C LYS A 171 20.49 -0.24 3.20
N ILE A 172 19.32 0.28 3.56
CA ILE A 172 18.57 -0.17 4.74
C ILE A 172 17.38 -1.01 4.29
N PHE A 173 16.52 -0.46 3.43
CA PHE A 173 15.34 -1.15 2.94
C PHE A 173 15.70 -2.40 2.13
N LYS A 174 14.77 -3.35 2.10
CA LYS A 174 14.81 -4.51 1.19
C LYS A 174 14.14 -4.08 -0.12
N GLU A 175 14.79 -4.38 -1.23
CA GLU A 175 14.21 -4.24 -2.57
C GLU A 175 13.60 -5.59 -2.94
N TYR A 176 12.35 -5.60 -3.43
CA TYR A 176 11.64 -6.83 -3.83
C TYR A 176 11.59 -7.04 -5.34
N CYS A 177 11.90 -6.02 -6.14
CA CYS A 177 11.67 -6.01 -7.59
C CYS A 177 12.30 -7.17 -8.35
N ASP A 178 13.40 -7.74 -7.86
CA ASP A 178 14.11 -8.85 -8.51
C ASP A 178 13.72 -10.23 -7.94
N SER A 179 13.06 -10.27 -6.78
CA SER A 179 12.75 -11.50 -6.04
C SER A 179 11.26 -11.83 -5.99
N ASP A 180 10.40 -10.88 -6.36
CA ASP A 180 8.96 -11.02 -6.31
C ASP A 180 8.33 -10.19 -7.44
N GLU A 181 7.83 -10.87 -8.48
CA GLU A 181 7.21 -10.19 -9.62
C GLU A 181 5.85 -9.56 -9.25
N GLN A 182 5.25 -9.95 -8.13
CA GLN A 182 3.89 -9.60 -7.73
C GLN A 182 3.85 -8.52 -6.64
N TYR A 183 4.93 -8.31 -5.87
CA TYR A 183 5.04 -7.29 -4.82
C TYR A 183 6.01 -6.17 -5.22
N ASP A 184 5.60 -4.91 -5.04
CA ASP A 184 6.34 -3.77 -5.56
C ASP A 184 6.31 -2.56 -4.63
N GLN A 185 7.20 -1.60 -4.90
CA GLN A 185 7.45 -0.40 -4.13
C GLN A 185 7.22 0.85 -4.98
N SER A 186 6.54 1.85 -4.41
CA SER A 186 6.29 3.14 -5.03
C SER A 186 6.89 4.25 -4.15
N ASN A 187 7.70 5.12 -4.75
CA ASN A 187 8.41 6.20 -4.03
C ASN A 187 7.74 7.57 -4.25
N SER A 188 7.54 8.31 -3.16
CA SER A 188 7.03 9.68 -3.11
C SER A 188 5.76 9.89 -3.95
N ARG A 189 4.80 8.97 -3.88
CA ARG A 189 3.56 9.02 -4.67
C ARG A 189 2.35 9.28 -3.81
N ALA A 190 1.51 10.19 -4.28
CA ALA A 190 0.26 10.52 -3.61
C ALA A 190 -0.71 9.35 -3.74
N ILE A 191 -1.35 8.99 -2.64
CA ILE A 191 -2.44 8.04 -2.61
C ILE A 191 -3.71 8.81 -2.97
N THR A 192 -4.15 8.71 -4.23
CA THR A 192 -5.29 9.51 -4.71
C THR A 192 -6.61 8.73 -4.73
N ARG A 193 -7.70 9.46 -4.97
CA ARG A 193 -9.08 8.93 -5.02
C ARG A 193 -9.52 8.26 -3.72
N ILE A 194 -9.00 8.73 -2.59
CA ILE A 194 -9.47 8.29 -1.27
C ILE A 194 -10.85 8.92 -1.07
N PRO A 195 -11.91 8.12 -0.91
CA PRO A 195 -13.24 8.68 -0.71
C PRO A 195 -13.26 9.56 0.53
N GLN A 196 -14.00 10.67 0.48
CA GLN A 196 -14.09 11.58 1.59
C GLN A 196 -14.79 10.87 2.77
N GLN A 197 -14.01 10.51 3.78
CA GLN A 197 -14.43 9.78 4.97
C GLN A 197 -13.86 10.57 6.14
N GLY A 198 -14.68 11.02 7.09
CA GLY A 198 -14.37 12.11 8.03
C GLY A 198 -12.92 12.28 8.54
N PHE A 199 -12.12 11.22 8.64
CA PHE A 199 -10.67 11.24 8.88
C PHE A 199 -9.83 12.07 7.88
N ASN A 200 -10.21 12.15 6.59
CA ASN A 200 -9.47 12.92 5.56
C ASN A 200 -10.10 14.31 5.25
N TYR A 201 -11.01 14.80 6.09
CA TYR A 201 -11.71 16.06 5.87
C TYR A 201 -10.76 17.28 5.83
N ASN A 202 -10.82 18.06 4.76
CA ASN A 202 -9.94 19.21 4.50
C ASN A 202 -8.43 18.89 4.55
N LEU A 203 -8.04 17.64 4.33
CA LEU A 203 -6.65 17.24 4.19
C LEU A 203 -6.34 16.96 2.71
N SER A 204 -5.13 17.29 2.27
CA SER A 204 -4.64 16.83 0.97
C SER A 204 -4.43 15.31 1.00
N ASP A 205 -4.48 14.65 -0.16
CA ASP A 205 -4.08 13.24 -0.29
C ASP A 205 -2.68 13.00 0.35
N PRO A 206 -2.49 11.90 1.11
CA PRO A 206 -1.19 11.60 1.67
C PRO A 206 -0.22 11.18 0.57
N GLN A 207 1.06 11.50 0.78
CA GLN A 207 2.13 11.19 -0.16
C GLN A 207 3.31 10.62 0.62
N PRO A 208 3.24 9.35 1.05
CA PRO A 208 4.36 8.73 1.76
C PRO A 208 5.59 8.67 0.87
N ASP A 209 6.78 8.77 1.48
CA ASP A 209 8.05 8.67 0.77
C ASP A 209 8.27 7.29 0.16
N LEU A 210 7.76 6.25 0.79
CA LEU A 210 7.75 4.88 0.29
C LEU A 210 6.41 4.23 0.60
N LEU A 211 5.86 3.49 -0.36
CA LEU A 211 4.66 2.70 -0.23
C LEU A 211 4.91 1.29 -0.80
N GLU A 212 4.48 0.24 -0.11
CA GLU A 212 4.66 -1.14 -0.59
C GLU A 212 3.32 -1.88 -0.63
N GLY A 213 3.12 -2.66 -1.68
CA GLY A 213 1.90 -3.44 -1.91
C GLY A 213 2.03 -4.40 -3.08
N LEU A 214 0.93 -5.09 -3.39
CA LEU A 214 0.84 -6.00 -4.52
C LEU A 214 0.55 -5.24 -5.81
N LYS A 215 1.10 -5.72 -6.93
CA LYS A 215 0.82 -5.14 -8.25
C LYS A 215 -0.64 -5.36 -8.62
N THR A 216 -1.37 -4.31 -8.97
CA THR A 216 -2.80 -4.35 -9.26
C THR A 216 -3.17 -5.21 -10.46
N GLU A 217 -2.21 -5.47 -11.35
CA GLU A 217 -2.35 -6.29 -12.55
C GLU A 217 -2.58 -7.76 -12.22
N ILE A 218 -2.18 -8.21 -11.03
CA ILE A 218 -2.33 -9.59 -10.59
C ILE A 218 -3.69 -9.84 -9.92
N LEU A 219 -4.44 -8.77 -9.65
CA LEU A 219 -5.71 -8.89 -8.93
C LEU A 219 -6.87 -9.18 -9.89
N PRO A 220 -7.86 -9.99 -9.48
CA PRO A 220 -9.06 -10.19 -10.27
C PRO A 220 -9.89 -8.91 -10.41
N SER A 221 -10.61 -8.80 -11.53
CA SER A 221 -11.31 -7.60 -11.98
C SER A 221 -12.35 -6.96 -11.02
N PRO A 222 -13.00 -7.64 -10.05
CA PRO A 222 -13.87 -6.94 -9.08
C PRO A 222 -13.10 -6.28 -7.92
N LEU A 223 -11.82 -6.62 -7.70
CA LEU A 223 -10.97 -5.96 -6.69
C LEU A 223 -10.34 -4.66 -7.21
N HIS A 224 -10.63 -4.30 -8.47
CA HIS A 224 -10.10 -3.11 -9.11
C HIS A 224 -10.76 -1.81 -8.61
N ASP A 225 -12.00 -1.87 -8.11
CA ASP A 225 -12.75 -0.66 -7.74
C ASP A 225 -12.42 -0.14 -6.32
N HIS A 226 -11.78 -0.97 -5.48
CA HIS A 226 -11.32 -0.59 -4.13
C HIS A 226 -9.83 -0.25 -4.08
N ARG A 227 -9.25 0.08 -5.24
CA ARG A 227 -7.85 0.46 -5.37
C ARG A 227 -7.61 1.82 -4.70
N LEU A 228 -6.55 1.88 -3.91
CA LEU A 228 -5.82 3.13 -3.76
C LEU A 228 -5.24 3.47 -5.14
N HIS A 229 -5.85 4.43 -5.83
CA HIS A 229 -5.37 4.80 -7.15
C HIS A 229 -4.09 5.62 -7.01
N ASP A 230 -2.96 4.93 -7.03
CA ASP A 230 -1.74 5.47 -7.59
C ASP A 230 -1.75 5.14 -9.09
N LYS A 231 -1.15 5.99 -9.93
CA LYS A 231 -0.80 5.64 -11.32
C LYS A 231 0.22 4.47 -11.40
N CYS A 232 0.55 3.84 -10.27
CA CYS A 232 1.63 2.88 -10.09
C CYS A 232 1.18 1.44 -9.85
N SER A 233 -0.07 1.10 -10.12
CA SER A 233 -0.49 -0.29 -10.07
C SER A 233 -0.24 -0.96 -8.71
N LEU A 234 -0.43 -0.29 -7.55
CA LEU A 234 -0.34 -0.96 -6.23
C LEU A 234 -1.71 -1.15 -5.58
N ALA A 235 -1.90 -2.28 -4.93
CA ALA A 235 -3.08 -2.64 -4.15
C ALA A 235 -2.68 -3.39 -2.89
N PHE A 236 -3.58 -3.44 -1.92
CA PHE A 236 -3.33 -4.08 -0.62
C PHE A 236 -2.02 -3.60 0.02
N CYS A 237 -1.81 -2.28 -0.02
CA CYS A 237 -0.64 -1.69 0.61
C CYS A 237 -0.72 -1.84 2.13
N HIS A 238 0.25 -2.53 2.72
CA HIS A 238 0.33 -2.81 4.15
C HIS A 238 1.54 -2.16 4.82
N PHE A 239 2.37 -1.46 4.04
CA PHE A 239 3.54 -0.76 4.53
C PHE A 239 3.67 0.61 3.84
N ALA A 240 3.91 1.65 4.64
CA ALA A 240 4.35 2.95 4.15
C ALA A 240 5.49 3.48 5.02
N ALA A 241 6.35 4.33 4.46
CA ALA A 241 7.38 5.01 5.22
C ALA A 241 7.44 6.51 4.94
N GLU A 242 7.84 7.25 5.97
CA GLU A 242 8.17 8.67 5.93
C GLU A 242 9.64 8.85 6.30
N PHE A 243 10.36 9.63 5.51
CA PHE A 243 11.78 9.92 5.70
C PHE A 243 11.95 11.38 6.10
N LYS A 244 12.81 11.61 7.09
CA LYS A 244 13.26 12.96 7.45
C LYS A 244 14.76 13.07 7.40
N ARG A 245 15.23 14.30 7.37
CA ARG A 245 16.61 14.62 7.73
C ARG A 245 16.79 14.48 9.24
N THR A 246 18.01 14.24 9.68
CA THR A 246 18.37 14.12 11.11
C THR A 246 17.95 15.32 11.96
N ASP A 247 17.98 16.54 11.41
CA ASP A 247 17.51 17.78 12.07
C ASP A 247 16.09 18.17 11.63
N GLY A 248 15.34 17.21 11.09
CA GLY A 248 13.99 17.40 10.57
C GLY A 248 12.95 17.33 11.69
N ASP A 249 11.73 17.72 11.34
CA ASP A 249 10.60 17.57 12.23
C ASP A 249 10.13 16.11 12.22
N PHE A 250 10.66 15.34 13.18
CA PHE A 250 10.36 13.92 13.31
C PHE A 250 8.90 13.70 13.75
N ASP A 251 8.35 14.58 14.59
CA ASP A 251 6.95 14.49 15.04
C ASP A 251 5.96 14.79 13.91
N GLN A 252 6.31 15.71 13.01
CA GLN A 252 5.57 15.91 11.76
C GLN A 252 5.56 14.64 10.92
N ALA A 253 6.71 13.95 10.78
CA ALA A 253 6.79 12.69 10.05
C ALA A 253 5.95 11.58 10.68
N VAL A 254 5.93 11.52 12.02
CA VAL A 254 5.05 10.62 12.77
C VAL A 254 3.59 10.89 12.46
N SER A 255 3.19 12.16 12.41
CA SER A 255 1.81 12.57 12.08
C SER A 255 1.44 12.28 10.62
N GLN A 256 2.38 12.49 9.69
CA GLN A 256 2.22 12.13 8.28
C GLN A 256 2.04 10.62 8.11
N ALA A 257 2.86 9.83 8.80
CA ALA A 257 2.75 8.38 8.84
C ALA A 257 1.44 7.91 9.49
N ALA A 258 0.91 8.61 10.50
CA ALA A 258 -0.40 8.33 11.10
C ALA A 258 -1.52 8.44 10.05
N TYR A 259 -1.47 9.50 9.24
CA TYR A 259 -2.46 9.72 8.19
C TYR A 259 -2.34 8.71 7.05
N GLY A 260 -1.12 8.41 6.61
CA GLY A 260 -0.87 7.32 5.67
C GLY A 260 -1.43 5.99 6.19
N GLY A 261 -1.13 5.65 7.46
CA GLY A 261 -1.66 4.47 8.13
C GLY A 261 -3.19 4.42 8.16
N ALA A 262 -3.86 5.53 8.47
CA ALA A 262 -5.32 5.62 8.46
C ALA A 262 -5.92 5.34 7.08
N VAL A 263 -5.33 5.89 6.03
CA VAL A 263 -5.75 5.64 4.63
C VAL A 263 -5.58 4.18 4.26
N LEU A 264 -4.45 3.57 4.61
CA LEU A 264 -4.19 2.15 4.32
C LEU A 264 -5.15 1.23 5.08
N VAL A 265 -5.44 1.51 6.35
CA VAL A 265 -6.44 0.78 7.14
C VAL A 265 -7.82 0.90 6.51
N ASN A 266 -8.24 2.11 6.11
CA ASN A 266 -9.53 2.33 5.45
C ASN A 266 -9.64 1.51 4.15
N ALA A 267 -8.59 1.54 3.32
CA ALA A 267 -8.56 0.79 2.06
C ALA A 267 -8.68 -0.74 2.28
N ARG A 268 -7.92 -1.27 3.25
CA ARG A 268 -7.99 -2.68 3.65
C ARG A 268 -9.40 -3.05 4.14
N ASP A 269 -9.97 -2.26 5.03
CA ASP A 269 -11.28 -2.53 5.62
C ASP A 269 -12.40 -2.51 4.58
N ARG A 270 -12.33 -1.58 3.61
CA ARG A 270 -13.23 -1.55 2.46
C ARG A 270 -13.13 -2.83 1.63
N ALA A 271 -11.91 -3.26 1.32
CA ALA A 271 -11.71 -4.48 0.54
C ALA A 271 -12.21 -5.74 1.27
N LEU A 272 -11.95 -5.85 2.58
CA LEU A 272 -12.46 -6.93 3.42
C LEU A 272 -13.99 -6.93 3.49
N ALA A 273 -14.61 -5.76 3.62
CA ALA A 273 -16.05 -5.65 3.69
C ALA A 273 -16.73 -5.95 2.33
N GLN A 274 -16.12 -5.58 1.21
CA GLN A 274 -16.54 -6.02 -0.13
C GLN A 274 -16.47 -7.55 -0.22
N ALA A 275 -15.33 -8.13 0.15
CA ALA A 275 -15.15 -9.58 0.16
C ALA A 275 -16.22 -10.28 0.99
N LYS A 276 -16.54 -9.71 2.16
CA LYS A 276 -17.58 -10.23 3.03
C LYS A 276 -18.95 -10.15 2.35
N ALA A 277 -19.25 -9.07 1.64
CA ALA A 277 -20.49 -8.91 0.88
C ALA A 277 -20.60 -9.96 -0.24
N ASP A 278 -19.52 -10.17 -0.99
CA ASP A 278 -19.46 -11.18 -2.06
C ASP A 278 -19.57 -12.61 -1.49
N THR A 279 -18.97 -12.83 -0.32
CA THR A 279 -19.01 -14.08 0.45
C THR A 279 -20.35 -14.33 1.14
N ARG A 280 -21.30 -13.37 1.18
CA ARG A 280 -22.66 -13.66 1.66
C ARG A 280 -23.40 -14.67 0.76
N ASN A 281 -22.87 -14.96 -0.42
CA ASN A 281 -23.30 -16.08 -1.27
C ASN A 281 -22.47 -17.38 -1.04
N GLY A 282 -21.53 -17.38 -0.10
CA GLY A 282 -20.60 -18.46 0.27
C GLY A 282 -20.80 -19.03 1.68
N THR A 283 -19.79 -19.74 2.21
CA THR A 283 -19.90 -20.46 3.49
C THR A 283 -19.58 -19.57 4.71
N ALA A 284 -20.23 -19.83 5.86
CA ALA A 284 -19.98 -19.11 7.11
C ALA A 284 -18.49 -19.13 7.55
N ALA A 285 -17.73 -20.14 7.14
CA ALA A 285 -16.31 -20.25 7.41
C ALA A 285 -15.47 -19.15 6.74
N ALA A 286 -15.83 -18.74 5.52
CA ALA A 286 -15.12 -17.68 4.81
C ALA A 286 -15.38 -16.30 5.44
N ALA A 287 -16.62 -16.03 5.88
CA ALA A 287 -16.93 -14.81 6.62
C ALA A 287 -16.16 -14.72 7.95
N LEU A 288 -16.02 -15.83 8.67
CA LEU A 288 -15.23 -15.90 9.90
C LEU A 288 -13.73 -15.67 9.63
N ALA A 289 -13.20 -16.22 8.54
CA ALA A 289 -11.82 -16.01 8.14
C ALA A 289 -11.55 -14.52 7.78
N ILE A 290 -12.49 -13.86 7.10
CA ILE A 290 -12.42 -12.42 6.82
C ILE A 290 -12.38 -11.60 8.09
N ASP A 291 -13.28 -11.87 9.04
CA ASP A 291 -13.32 -11.16 10.32
C ASP A 291 -12.02 -11.37 11.11
N ARG A 292 -11.50 -12.60 11.12
CA ARG A 292 -10.23 -12.91 11.77
C ARG A 292 -9.06 -12.17 11.12
N THR A 293 -8.98 -12.15 9.79
CA THR A 293 -7.92 -11.43 9.06
C THR A 293 -7.99 -9.92 9.34
N ALA A 294 -9.18 -9.35 9.43
CA ALA A 294 -9.37 -7.94 9.79
C ALA A 294 -8.79 -7.61 11.18
N GLU A 295 -9.00 -8.50 12.14
CA GLU A 295 -8.51 -8.35 13.52
C GLU A 295 -6.99 -8.63 13.66
N GLU A 296 -6.44 -9.58 12.90
CA GLU A 296 -5.04 -10.01 13.02
C GLU A 296 -4.05 -9.24 12.12
N THR A 297 -4.55 -8.51 11.13
CA THR A 297 -3.69 -7.81 10.16
C THR A 297 -3.44 -6.39 10.64
N ALA A 298 -2.20 -6.08 11.00
CA ALA A 298 -1.79 -4.70 11.20
C ALA A 298 -1.32 -4.08 9.87
N VAL A 299 -1.76 -2.87 9.58
CA VAL A 299 -1.05 -2.00 8.64
C VAL A 299 0.14 -1.42 9.39
N LEU A 300 1.32 -1.43 8.78
CA LEU A 300 2.52 -0.86 9.39
C LEU A 300 2.90 0.45 8.71
N THR A 301 3.39 1.40 9.50
CA THR A 301 4.17 2.50 8.95
C THR A 301 5.52 2.62 9.64
N CYS A 302 6.48 3.17 8.92
CA CYS A 302 7.85 3.38 9.39
C CYS A 302 8.21 4.86 9.28
N VAL A 303 8.82 5.42 10.33
CA VAL A 303 9.39 6.76 10.30
C VAL A 303 10.88 6.66 10.59
N THR A 304 11.71 7.31 9.79
CA THR A 304 13.15 7.30 10.02
C THR A 304 13.84 8.57 9.53
N ASP A 305 14.86 9.00 10.28
CA ASP A 305 15.74 10.12 9.94
C ASP A 305 17.14 9.66 9.49
N GLY A 306 17.29 8.35 9.24
CA GLY A 306 18.55 7.68 8.95
C GLY A 306 19.37 7.27 10.18
N GLN A 307 19.01 7.72 11.39
CA GLN A 307 19.66 7.37 12.66
C GLN A 307 18.77 6.51 13.55
N LEU A 308 17.52 6.93 13.70
CA LEU A 308 16.45 6.26 14.41
C LEU A 308 15.45 5.72 13.39
N VAL A 309 14.84 4.59 13.73
CA VAL A 309 13.63 4.12 13.08
C VAL A 309 12.58 3.80 14.13
N GLU A 310 11.33 4.16 13.82
CA GLU A 310 10.15 3.80 14.57
C GLU A 310 9.11 3.15 13.66
N VAL A 311 8.60 2.01 14.08
CA VAL A 311 7.55 1.25 13.37
C VAL A 311 6.28 1.31 14.19
N SER A 312 5.19 1.77 13.56
CA SER A 312 3.88 1.85 14.17
C SER A 312 2.89 0.90 13.49
N ALA A 313 2.01 0.28 14.27
CA ALA A 313 0.86 -0.47 13.78
C ALA A 313 -0.40 0.41 13.83
N HIS A 314 -1.24 0.28 12.81
CA HIS A 314 -2.46 1.07 12.64
C HIS A 314 -3.70 0.21 12.59
N TYR A 315 -4.77 0.72 13.17
CA TYR A 315 -6.10 0.11 13.11
C TYR A 315 -7.20 1.17 13.29
N CYS A 316 -8.44 0.78 13.01
CA CYS A 316 -9.63 1.62 13.17
C CYS A 316 -10.59 0.98 14.18
N GLU A 317 -11.05 1.77 15.16
CA GLU A 317 -12.06 1.33 16.13
C GLU A 317 -13.02 2.49 16.40
N GLY A 318 -14.33 2.24 16.33
CA GLY A 318 -15.35 3.27 16.58
C GLY A 318 -15.27 4.49 15.63
N GLY A 319 -14.69 4.33 14.44
CA GLY A 319 -14.46 5.43 13.49
C GLY A 319 -13.25 6.32 13.83
N GLN A 320 -12.44 5.92 14.82
CA GLN A 320 -11.17 6.56 15.15
C GLN A 320 -10.01 5.70 14.67
N TYR A 321 -8.95 6.36 14.22
CA TYR A 321 -7.73 5.70 13.75
C TYR A 321 -6.64 5.82 14.79
N TYR A 322 -6.04 4.68 15.13
CA TYR A 322 -5.08 4.55 16.22
C TYR A 322 -3.71 4.21 15.67
N GLN A 323 -2.69 4.84 16.24
CA GLN A 323 -1.29 4.59 15.92
C GLN A 323 -0.55 4.09 17.16
N ASN A 324 -0.08 2.84 17.12
CA ASN A 324 0.66 2.24 18.22
C ASN A 324 2.11 2.01 17.84
N LEU A 325 3.04 2.60 18.59
CA LEU A 325 4.47 2.30 18.43
C LEU A 325 4.72 0.84 18.84
N VAL A 326 5.04 -0.01 17.87
CA VAL A 326 5.29 -1.44 18.12
C VAL A 326 6.77 -1.74 18.23
N ALA A 327 7.63 -0.97 17.58
CA ALA A 327 9.07 -1.16 17.69
C ALA A 327 9.84 0.11 17.35
N GLN A 328 11.05 0.21 17.89
CA GLN A 328 12.02 1.25 17.56
C GLN A 328 13.43 0.69 17.57
N GLY A 329 14.35 1.33 16.83
CA GLY A 329 15.73 0.87 16.77
C GLY A 329 16.69 1.90 16.19
N SER A 330 17.97 1.78 16.55
CA SER A 330 19.03 2.60 15.98
C SER A 330 19.62 1.99 14.72
N LEU A 331 19.68 2.77 13.65
CA LEU A 331 20.40 2.48 12.40
C LEU A 331 21.91 2.70 12.51
N LEU A 332 22.36 3.38 13.58
CA LEU A 332 23.78 3.66 13.85
C LEU A 332 24.47 2.56 14.66
N SER A 333 23.71 1.59 15.19
CA SER A 333 24.24 0.48 15.97
C SER A 333 24.84 -0.63 15.09
N TYR A 334 25.83 -1.38 15.59
CA TYR A 334 26.36 -2.58 14.94
C TYR A 334 26.34 -3.77 15.92
N PRO A 335 25.74 -4.93 15.56
CA PRO A 335 24.99 -5.22 14.34
C PRO A 335 23.78 -4.29 14.16
N ASN A 336 23.40 -3.98 12.91
CA ASN A 336 22.41 -2.95 12.62
C ASN A 336 20.98 -3.46 12.87
N ARG A 337 20.50 -3.24 14.10
CA ARG A 337 19.18 -3.67 14.55
C ARG A 337 18.04 -2.87 13.93
N GLY A 338 18.22 -1.57 13.69
CA GLY A 338 17.22 -0.77 12.99
C GLY A 338 16.95 -1.30 11.58
N ARG A 339 17.99 -1.75 10.89
CA ARG A 339 17.85 -2.37 9.56
C ARG A 339 17.13 -3.70 9.60
N GLU A 340 17.42 -4.54 10.60
CA GLU A 340 16.68 -5.80 10.79
C GLU A 340 15.19 -5.52 11.03
N LEU A 341 14.89 -4.55 11.90
CA LEU A 341 13.53 -4.13 12.23
C LEU A 341 12.74 -3.68 10.99
N ILE A 342 13.29 -2.77 10.17
CA ILE A 342 12.63 -2.29 8.95
C ILE A 342 12.32 -3.46 8.02
N ARG A 343 13.28 -4.35 7.79
CA ARG A 343 13.08 -5.47 6.87
C ARG A 343 12.09 -6.49 7.39
N ASN A 344 12.03 -6.69 8.72
CA ASN A 344 10.99 -7.52 9.32
C ASN A 344 9.61 -6.89 9.14
N ALA A 345 9.50 -5.56 9.25
CA ALA A 345 8.24 -4.86 9.00
C ALA A 345 7.81 -4.99 7.52
N GLN A 346 8.74 -4.85 6.57
CA GLN A 346 8.48 -5.07 5.14
C GLN A 346 8.01 -6.52 4.87
N ASP A 347 8.70 -7.53 5.39
CA ASP A 347 8.30 -8.93 5.19
C ASP A 347 6.96 -9.27 5.87
N TYR A 348 6.68 -8.70 7.04
CA TYR A 348 5.38 -8.83 7.70
C TYR A 348 4.27 -8.27 6.82
N ALA A 349 4.44 -7.04 6.33
CA ALA A 349 3.46 -6.37 5.48
C ALA A 349 3.24 -7.10 4.16
N ARG A 350 4.33 -7.57 3.52
CA ARG A 350 4.27 -8.44 2.34
C ARG A 350 3.46 -9.69 2.62
N LYS A 351 3.79 -10.43 3.69
CA LYS A 351 3.06 -11.64 4.09
C LYS A 351 1.57 -11.36 4.28
N LYS A 352 1.22 -10.27 4.96
CA LYS A 352 -0.17 -9.87 5.20
C LYS A 352 -0.91 -9.47 3.93
N ALA A 353 -0.24 -8.83 2.98
CA ALA A 353 -0.83 -8.55 1.68
C ALA A 353 -1.19 -9.85 0.93
N TYR A 354 -0.30 -10.84 0.93
CA TYR A 354 -0.56 -12.16 0.33
C TYR A 354 -1.68 -12.94 1.05
N GLU A 355 -1.65 -12.98 2.38
CA GLU A 355 -2.71 -13.62 3.18
C GLU A 355 -4.08 -12.99 2.87
N LEU A 356 -4.14 -11.67 2.73
CA LEU A 356 -5.35 -10.98 2.34
C LEU A 356 -5.80 -11.38 0.94
N VAL A 357 -4.91 -11.38 -0.05
CA VAL A 357 -5.30 -11.73 -1.43
C VAL A 357 -5.74 -13.18 -1.59
N ALA A 358 -5.08 -14.12 -0.90
CA ALA A 358 -5.49 -15.52 -0.86
C ALA A 358 -6.90 -15.66 -0.24
N LEU A 359 -7.20 -14.92 0.81
CA LEU A 359 -8.54 -14.89 1.42
C LEU A 359 -9.61 -14.33 0.46
N LEU A 360 -9.22 -13.39 -0.41
CA LEU A 360 -10.10 -12.82 -1.44
C LEU A 360 -10.31 -13.75 -2.64
N GLY A 361 -9.73 -14.96 -2.63
CA GLY A 361 -9.93 -15.97 -3.67
C GLY A 361 -9.26 -15.62 -4.99
N ALA A 362 -8.23 -14.77 -4.97
CA ALA A 362 -7.39 -14.58 -6.14
C ALA A 362 -6.38 -15.73 -6.22
N ASP A 363 -6.41 -16.48 -7.32
CA ASP A 363 -5.35 -17.43 -7.68
C ASP A 363 -4.08 -16.63 -8.02
N LEU A 364 -3.31 -16.29 -6.98
CA LEU A 364 -1.94 -15.86 -7.18
C LEU A 364 -1.13 -17.07 -7.64
N LYS A 365 -0.27 -16.89 -8.64
CA LYS A 365 0.66 -17.94 -9.03
C LYS A 365 1.53 -18.23 -7.80
N GLU A 366 1.37 -19.42 -7.22
CA GLU A 366 2.20 -19.88 -6.11
C GLU A 366 3.66 -19.95 -6.59
N GLU A 367 4.48 -18.99 -6.19
CA GLU A 367 5.94 -19.12 -6.19
C GLU A 367 6.39 -19.60 -4.80
N GLU A 368 5.82 -20.69 -4.32
CA GLU A 368 6.42 -21.46 -3.24
C GLU A 368 7.14 -22.65 -3.87
N GLU A 369 8.47 -22.54 -4.12
CA GLU A 369 9.41 -23.67 -3.89
C GLU A 369 10.91 -23.41 -4.15
N GLU A 370 11.39 -22.24 -4.63
CA GLU A 370 12.83 -22.12 -4.93
C GLU A 370 13.76 -21.69 -3.76
N GLU A 371 13.25 -21.20 -2.63
CA GLU A 371 14.10 -20.84 -1.48
C GLU A 371 14.37 -21.99 -0.50
N ARG A 372 13.60 -23.09 -0.54
CA ARG A 372 13.89 -24.27 0.29
C ARG A 372 15.01 -25.15 -0.26
N ASP A 373 15.22 -25.14 -1.57
CA ASP A 373 16.22 -26.00 -2.22
C ASP A 373 17.63 -25.38 -2.33
N ARG A 374 17.77 -24.06 -2.14
CA ARG A 374 19.11 -23.42 -2.17
C ARG A 374 19.89 -23.57 -0.86
N ASP A 375 19.21 -23.76 0.26
CA ASP A 375 19.86 -23.84 1.58
C ASP A 375 20.17 -25.27 2.05
N ASN A 376 19.84 -26.31 1.26
CA ASN A 376 20.21 -27.68 1.61
C ASN A 376 20.45 -28.61 0.39
N PRO A 377 21.55 -28.45 -0.36
CA PRO A 377 21.91 -29.34 -1.47
C PRO A 377 22.36 -30.76 -1.04
N GLY A 378 22.11 -31.16 0.22
CA GLY A 378 22.73 -32.33 0.86
C GLY A 378 21.80 -33.36 1.48
N SER A 379 20.47 -33.21 1.44
CA SER A 379 19.55 -34.18 2.06
C SER A 379 18.66 -34.90 1.05
N HIS A 380 19.25 -35.44 -0.01
CA HIS A 380 18.68 -36.60 -0.70
C HIS A 380 19.39 -37.86 -0.21
N ASP A 381 19.05 -38.30 1.00
CA ASP A 381 18.96 -39.73 1.29
C ASP A 381 18.35 -40.00 2.67
N LEU A 382 17.43 -40.96 2.70
CA LEU A 382 16.88 -41.67 3.87
C LEU A 382 15.88 -40.91 4.76
N LEU A 383 14.59 -41.02 4.43
CA LEU A 383 13.58 -41.76 5.22
C LEU A 383 12.17 -41.36 4.78
N GLY A 384 11.49 -42.27 4.08
CA GLY A 384 10.04 -42.22 3.96
C GLY A 384 9.39 -42.58 5.30
N HIS A 385 8.28 -41.91 5.61
CA HIS A 385 7.01 -42.48 6.08
C HIS A 385 6.09 -41.35 6.60
N ASN A 386 4.87 -41.31 6.06
CA ASN A 386 3.65 -40.78 6.67
C ASN A 386 3.58 -39.28 7.04
N ARG A 387 2.82 -38.51 6.26
CA ARG A 387 1.47 -38.03 6.63
C ARG A 387 0.86 -37.19 5.50
N PHE A 388 0.06 -37.84 4.66
CA PHE A 388 -1.03 -37.17 3.93
C PHE A 388 -2.27 -37.21 4.84
N LEU A 389 -2.82 -36.04 5.18
CA LEU A 389 -4.20 -35.92 5.62
C LEU A 389 -4.88 -34.89 4.71
N THR A 390 -5.44 -35.42 3.64
CA THR A 390 -6.41 -34.77 2.76
C THR A 390 -7.74 -34.62 3.50
N TYR A 391 -8.23 -33.39 3.62
CA TYR A 391 -9.62 -33.12 3.98
C TYR A 391 -10.49 -33.29 2.72
N SER A 392 -11.18 -34.42 2.60
CA SER A 392 -12.29 -34.60 1.66
C SER A 392 -13.60 -34.17 2.30
N ILE A 393 -14.20 -33.10 1.77
CA ILE A 393 -15.58 -32.72 2.04
C ILE A 393 -16.50 -33.64 1.22
N ARG A 394 -17.20 -34.56 1.90
CA ARG A 394 -18.34 -35.29 1.32
C ARG A 394 -19.56 -34.37 1.32
N ARG A 395 -20.13 -34.13 0.13
CA ARG A 395 -21.52 -33.68 -0.04
C ARG A 395 -22.45 -34.86 0.24
N GLY A 396 -23.48 -34.60 1.03
CA GLY A 396 -24.74 -35.36 1.00
C GLY A 396 -25.68 -34.77 -0.04
#